data_AF-P15609-F1
#
_entry.id   AF-P15609-F1
#
_cell.length_a   1.000
_cell.length_b   1.000
_cell.length_c   1.000
_cell.angle_alpha   90.00
_cell.angle_beta   90.00
_cell.angle_gamma   90.00
#
_symmetry.space_group_name_H-M   'P 1'
#
loop_
_entity.id
_entity.type
_entity.pdbx_description
1 polymer ?
#
loop_
_entity_poly.entity_id
_entity_poly.type
_entity_poly.pdbx_seq_one_letter_code
_entity_poly.pdbx_strand_id
1 'polypeptide(L)'
;MLRLNDVVLKDVVSYHSFFSKQAPGVKGPTIEKFLKRFEYNAPLDLYQVVDLEDFNLFFLDFFFKIFPKNLSIFDRQAANIVTANIIWSYRSWRHFKGLPCRGQRTWSNASSCYRSNLILRDYKKKNVRKIFGKYGGPEQKICFLCEYINYLWKSQWFSEWMHSRKWIKYTLKKKKVVFYLDLYATSKGLLGNLRSDAKGVTKKKKKMLTGHVGFDQGFTKIYLKAKYAVSKKVRRKLSLR
;
A
#
# COMPACT_ATOMS: atom_id res chain seq x y z
N MET A 1 -19.60 -22.60 -14.44
CA MET A 1 -18.43 -21.86 -14.94
C MET A 1 -17.22 -22.23 -14.10
N LEU A 2 -16.26 -22.96 -14.66
CA LEU A 2 -15.09 -23.45 -13.94
C LEU A 2 -14.02 -22.35 -13.88
N ARG A 3 -13.52 -22.08 -12.67
CA ARG A 3 -12.47 -21.08 -12.42
C ARG A 3 -11.29 -21.72 -11.72
N LEU A 4 -10.09 -21.41 -12.21
CA LEU A 4 -8.84 -21.76 -11.55
C LEU A 4 -7.99 -20.51 -11.40
N ASN A 5 -7.68 -20.14 -10.16
CA ASN A 5 -6.76 -19.04 -9.84
C ASN A 5 -7.13 -17.73 -10.58
N ASP A 6 -8.40 -17.31 -10.44
CA ASP A 6 -9.08 -16.20 -11.15
C ASP A 6 -9.28 -16.34 -12.66
N VAL A 7 -8.75 -17.37 -13.31
CA VAL A 7 -8.98 -17.59 -14.73
C VAL A 7 -10.23 -18.42 -14.92
N VAL A 8 -11.12 -17.98 -15.80
CA VAL A 8 -12.24 -18.79 -16.24
C VAL A 8 -11.76 -19.74 -17.33
N LEU A 9 -11.88 -21.06 -17.13
CA LEU A 9 -11.41 -22.05 -18.10
C LEU A 9 -12.11 -21.95 -19.46
N LYS A 10 -13.38 -21.51 -19.49
CA LYS A 10 -14.13 -21.32 -20.74
C LYS A 10 -13.49 -20.28 -21.68
N ASP A 11 -12.71 -19.34 -21.13
CA ASP A 11 -12.08 -18.26 -21.88
C ASP A 11 -10.69 -18.69 -22.42
N VAL A 12 -10.32 -19.95 -22.20
CA VAL A 12 -9.04 -20.53 -22.57
C VAL A 12 -9.17 -21.23 -23.90
N VAL A 13 -8.38 -20.80 -24.89
CA VAL A 13 -8.37 -21.38 -26.24
C VAL A 13 -7.41 -22.57 -26.33
N SER A 14 -6.28 -22.51 -25.62
CA SER A 14 -5.30 -23.60 -25.55
C SER A 14 -4.64 -23.65 -24.19
N TYR A 15 -4.23 -24.84 -23.77
CA TYR A 15 -3.49 -25.03 -22.53
C TYR A 15 -2.12 -24.34 -22.56
N HIS A 16 -1.47 -24.26 -23.71
CA HIS A 16 -0.24 -23.47 -23.83
C HIS A 16 -0.47 -22.01 -23.42
N SER A 17 -1.51 -21.37 -23.95
CA SER A 17 -1.89 -19.99 -23.58
C SER A 17 -2.26 -19.88 -22.09
N PHE A 18 -3.02 -20.86 -21.60
CA PHE A 18 -3.42 -20.92 -20.19
C PHE A 18 -2.21 -20.88 -19.25
N PHE A 19 -1.29 -21.82 -19.41
CA PHE A 19 -0.15 -21.99 -18.53
C PHE A 19 0.92 -20.90 -18.71
N SER A 20 1.14 -20.46 -19.96
CA SER A 20 2.15 -19.45 -20.24
C SER A 20 1.74 -18.07 -19.75
N LYS A 21 0.46 -17.67 -19.95
CA LYS A 21 0.02 -16.28 -19.78
C LYS A 21 -1.05 -16.08 -18.73
N GLN A 22 -2.00 -17.01 -18.58
CA GLN A 22 -3.24 -16.73 -17.84
C GLN A 22 -3.22 -17.27 -16.41
N ALA A 23 -2.59 -18.42 -16.15
CA ALA A 23 -2.60 -19.10 -14.86
C ALA A 23 -1.33 -18.78 -14.02
N PRO A 24 -1.35 -17.75 -13.15
CA PRO A 24 -0.19 -17.40 -12.35
C PRO A 24 0.26 -18.57 -11.46
N GLY A 25 1.57 -18.77 -11.32
CA GLY A 25 2.14 -19.85 -10.49
C GLY A 25 2.07 -21.27 -11.10
N VAL A 26 1.39 -21.48 -12.23
CA VAL A 26 1.42 -22.74 -12.97
C VAL A 26 2.41 -22.61 -14.13
N LYS A 27 3.60 -23.19 -13.95
CA LYS A 27 4.71 -23.15 -14.94
C LYS A 27 5.24 -24.56 -15.19
N GLY A 28 6.25 -24.68 -16.05
CA GLY A 28 6.84 -25.96 -16.49
C GLY A 28 6.91 -27.04 -15.40
N PRO A 29 7.56 -26.78 -14.23
CA PRO A 29 7.66 -27.80 -13.17
C PRO A 29 6.32 -28.26 -12.59
N THR A 30 5.33 -27.37 -12.49
CA THR A 30 3.99 -27.70 -12.00
C THR A 30 3.22 -28.52 -13.04
N ILE A 31 3.36 -28.15 -14.32
CA ILE A 31 2.74 -28.85 -15.45
C ILE A 31 3.33 -30.25 -15.59
N GLU A 32 4.65 -30.38 -15.48
CA GLU A 32 5.34 -31.67 -15.56
C GLU A 32 4.88 -32.62 -14.44
N LYS A 33 4.71 -32.11 -13.21
CA LYS A 33 4.15 -32.89 -12.10
C LYS A 33 2.71 -33.31 -12.36
N PHE A 34 1.91 -32.43 -12.94
CA PHE A 34 0.54 -32.74 -13.34
C PHE A 34 0.53 -33.85 -14.41
N LEU A 35 1.29 -33.69 -15.48
CA LEU A 35 1.42 -34.65 -16.59
C LEU A 35 1.82 -36.03 -16.09
N LYS A 36 2.87 -36.09 -15.24
CA LYS A 36 3.32 -37.33 -14.60
C LYS A 36 2.24 -37.98 -13.73
N ARG A 37 1.42 -37.19 -13.01
CA ARG A 37 0.38 -37.72 -12.11
C ARG A 37 -0.75 -38.43 -12.85
N PHE A 38 -1.04 -37.99 -14.08
CA PHE A 38 -2.12 -38.53 -14.93
C PHE A 38 -1.59 -39.28 -16.15
N GLU A 39 -0.29 -39.64 -16.16
CA GLU A 39 0.33 -40.46 -17.21
C GLU A 39 0.16 -39.89 -18.63
N TYR A 40 0.05 -38.56 -18.74
CA TYR A 40 0.04 -37.90 -20.04
C TYR A 40 1.47 -37.72 -20.54
N ASN A 41 1.80 -38.42 -21.63
CA ASN A 41 3.12 -38.37 -22.27
C ASN A 41 3.21 -37.31 -23.38
N ALA A 42 2.10 -36.70 -23.77
CA ALA A 42 2.04 -35.71 -24.84
C ALA A 42 2.13 -34.27 -24.28
N PRO A 43 2.78 -33.33 -25.00
CA PRO A 43 2.74 -31.92 -24.66
C PRO A 43 1.30 -31.39 -24.71
N LEU A 44 0.81 -30.80 -23.61
CA LEU A 44 -0.54 -30.23 -23.53
C LEU A 44 -0.75 -29.07 -24.51
N ASP A 45 0.34 -28.51 -25.00
CA ASP A 45 0.42 -27.43 -25.96
C ASP A 45 -0.34 -27.71 -27.26
N LEU A 46 -0.45 -28.99 -27.62
CA LEU A 46 -0.98 -29.45 -28.89
C LEU A 46 -2.50 -29.61 -28.89
N TYR A 47 -3.14 -29.55 -27.72
CA TYR A 47 -4.56 -29.86 -27.59
C TYR A 47 -5.40 -28.60 -27.40
N GLN A 48 -6.54 -28.52 -28.10
CA GLN A 48 -7.55 -27.51 -27.79
C GLN A 48 -8.29 -27.89 -26.51
N VAL A 49 -8.75 -26.88 -25.78
CA VAL A 49 -9.44 -27.11 -24.49
C VAL A 49 -10.74 -27.91 -24.66
N VAL A 50 -11.38 -27.79 -25.82
CA VAL A 50 -12.63 -28.50 -26.16
C VAL A 50 -12.40 -30.01 -26.30
N ASP A 51 -11.23 -30.42 -26.81
CA ASP A 51 -10.90 -31.83 -27.06
C ASP A 51 -10.57 -32.60 -25.76
N LEU A 52 -10.56 -31.89 -24.63
CA LEU A 52 -10.01 -32.33 -23.36
C LEU A 52 -10.99 -32.06 -22.21
N GLU A 53 -12.31 -32.24 -22.41
CA GLU A 53 -13.31 -32.06 -21.35
C GLU A 53 -13.04 -32.96 -20.12
N ASP A 54 -12.78 -34.25 -20.32
CA ASP A 54 -12.45 -35.16 -19.21
C ASP A 54 -11.16 -34.73 -18.52
N PHE A 55 -10.18 -34.30 -19.32
CA PHE A 55 -8.92 -33.77 -18.81
C PHE A 55 -9.12 -32.49 -18.00
N ASN A 56 -10.04 -31.59 -18.39
CA ASN A 56 -10.38 -30.40 -17.61
C ASN A 56 -10.87 -30.77 -16.20
N LEU A 57 -11.66 -31.84 -16.06
CA LEU A 57 -12.14 -32.31 -14.75
C LEU A 57 -11.01 -32.86 -13.89
N PHE A 58 -10.14 -33.71 -14.44
CA PHE A 58 -8.95 -34.20 -13.73
C PHE A 58 -7.98 -33.07 -13.36
N PHE A 59 -7.82 -32.13 -14.29
CA PHE A 59 -7.02 -30.93 -14.11
C PHE A 59 -7.54 -30.09 -12.95
N LEU A 60 -8.85 -29.83 -12.89
CA LEU A 60 -9.46 -29.12 -11.79
C LEU A 60 -9.37 -29.86 -10.46
N ASP A 61 -9.59 -31.17 -10.45
CA ASP A 61 -9.45 -31.96 -9.22
C ASP A 61 -8.03 -31.87 -8.67
N PHE A 62 -7.02 -32.04 -9.52
CA PHE A 62 -5.62 -31.88 -9.14
C PHE A 62 -5.32 -30.49 -8.62
N PHE A 63 -5.72 -29.46 -9.35
CA PHE A 63 -5.41 -28.10 -8.95
C PHE A 63 -6.23 -27.63 -7.76
N PHE A 64 -7.43 -28.17 -7.51
CA PHE A 64 -8.18 -27.85 -6.30
C PHE A 64 -7.62 -28.52 -5.04
N LYS A 65 -6.85 -29.61 -5.18
CA LYS A 65 -6.05 -30.15 -4.08
C LYS A 65 -4.88 -29.23 -3.70
N ILE A 66 -4.38 -28.41 -4.63
CA ILE A 66 -3.23 -27.52 -4.42
C ILE A 66 -3.67 -26.08 -4.11
N PHE A 67 -4.64 -25.58 -4.87
CA PHE A 67 -5.20 -24.24 -4.78
C PHE A 67 -6.63 -24.31 -4.28
N PRO A 68 -6.93 -23.75 -3.10
CA PRO A 68 -8.30 -23.72 -2.62
C PRO A 68 -9.23 -23.02 -3.62
N LYS A 69 -10.44 -23.58 -3.78
CA LYS A 69 -11.45 -23.08 -4.73
C LYS A 69 -11.70 -21.58 -4.54
N ASN A 70 -11.82 -20.85 -5.65
CA ASN A 70 -12.11 -19.41 -5.69
C ASN A 70 -11.06 -18.49 -5.02
N LEU A 71 -9.84 -18.98 -4.79
CA LEU A 71 -8.75 -18.16 -4.26
C LEU A 71 -7.63 -18.01 -5.28
N SER A 72 -7.15 -16.78 -5.38
CA SER A 72 -6.04 -16.40 -6.23
C SER A 72 -4.73 -16.38 -5.47
N ILE A 73 -3.65 -16.87 -6.11
CA ILE A 73 -2.29 -16.75 -5.58
C ILE A 73 -1.93 -15.26 -5.42
N PHE A 74 -2.40 -14.40 -6.33
CA PHE A 74 -2.17 -12.97 -6.23
C PHE A 74 -2.88 -12.36 -5.03
N ASP A 75 -4.13 -12.76 -4.75
CA ASP A 75 -4.84 -12.32 -3.56
C ASP A 75 -4.15 -12.80 -2.29
N ARG A 76 -3.64 -14.03 -2.28
CA ARG A 76 -2.86 -14.56 -1.15
C ARG A 76 -1.56 -13.78 -0.94
N GLN A 77 -0.84 -13.46 -2.02
CA GLN A 77 0.36 -12.64 -1.95
C GLN A 77 0.05 -11.23 -1.45
N ALA A 78 -1.03 -10.62 -1.96
CA ALA A 78 -1.47 -9.31 -1.54
C ALA A 78 -1.88 -9.30 -0.07
N ALA A 79 -2.64 -10.30 0.38
CA ALA A 79 -3.02 -10.49 1.77
C ALA A 79 -1.80 -10.56 2.68
N ASN A 80 -0.78 -11.35 2.32
CA ASN A 80 0.46 -11.44 3.10
C ASN A 80 1.17 -10.08 3.24
N ILE A 81 1.28 -9.31 2.15
CA ILE A 81 1.90 -7.97 2.17
C ILE A 81 1.07 -7.00 3.01
N VAL A 82 -0.27 -7.07 2.92
CA VAL A 82 -1.19 -6.24 3.70
C VAL A 82 -1.13 -6.59 5.17
N THR A 83 -1.15 -7.88 5.54
CA THR A 83 -1.00 -8.35 6.92
C THR A 83 0.31 -7.88 7.52
N ALA A 84 1.42 -8.00 6.78
CA ALA A 84 2.70 -7.46 7.20
C ALA A 84 2.66 -5.94 7.48
N ASN A 85 1.77 -5.20 6.79
CA ASN A 85 1.56 -3.78 7.04
C ASN A 85 0.67 -3.48 8.25
N ILE A 86 -0.34 -4.31 8.51
CA ILE A 86 -1.20 -4.18 9.70
C ILE A 86 -0.36 -4.32 10.97
N ILE A 87 0.60 -5.26 10.98
CA ILE A 87 1.54 -5.45 12.10
C ILE A 87 2.71 -4.45 12.11
N TRP A 88 2.73 -3.45 11.22
CA TRP A 88 3.78 -2.41 11.17
C TRP A 88 5.23 -2.92 11.02
N SER A 89 5.42 -4.03 10.31
CA SER A 89 6.76 -4.58 10.07
C SER A 89 7.64 -3.67 9.20
N TYR A 90 8.97 -3.78 9.37
CA TYR A 90 9.95 -3.09 8.52
C TYR A 90 9.74 -3.35 7.02
N ARG A 91 9.51 -4.62 6.64
CA ARG A 91 9.27 -5.00 5.24
C ARG A 91 8.05 -4.25 4.68
N SER A 92 7.01 -4.09 5.46
CA SER A 92 5.81 -3.36 5.02
C SER A 92 6.07 -1.88 4.74
N TRP A 93 6.94 -1.23 5.52
CA TRP A 93 7.34 0.16 5.28
C TRP A 93 8.07 0.28 3.94
N ARG A 94 8.95 -0.68 3.64
CA ARG A 94 9.67 -0.75 2.36
C ARG A 94 8.69 -0.97 1.20
N HIS A 95 7.73 -1.88 1.33
CA HIS A 95 6.65 -2.05 0.35
C HIS A 95 5.85 -0.76 0.12
N PHE A 96 5.48 -0.07 1.20
CA PHE A 96 4.68 1.15 1.11
C PHE A 96 5.41 2.28 0.39
N LYS A 97 6.71 2.44 0.66
CA LYS A 97 7.55 3.47 0.04
C LYS A 97 8.04 3.09 -1.36
N GLY A 98 7.81 1.85 -1.83
CA GLY A 98 8.35 1.37 -3.10
C GLY A 98 9.87 1.18 -3.05
N LEU A 99 10.39 0.75 -1.90
CA LEU A 99 11.81 0.50 -1.65
C LEU A 99 12.09 -1.01 -1.59
N PRO A 100 13.32 -1.44 -1.88
CA PRO A 100 13.67 -2.86 -1.86
C PRO A 100 13.57 -3.45 -0.45
N CYS A 101 12.98 -4.65 -0.36
CA CYS A 101 12.69 -5.33 0.91
C CYS A 101 13.77 -6.33 1.36
N ARG A 102 14.76 -6.61 0.51
CA ARG A 102 15.84 -7.61 0.72
C ARG A 102 17.22 -6.97 0.96
N GLY A 103 17.26 -5.82 1.63
CA GLY A 103 18.54 -5.15 1.95
C GLY A 103 19.31 -4.58 0.75
N GLN A 104 18.71 -4.52 -0.45
CA GLN A 104 19.38 -3.93 -1.62
C GLN A 104 19.61 -2.43 -1.41
N ARG A 105 20.74 -1.94 -1.94
CA ARG A 105 21.15 -0.54 -1.88
C ARG A 105 20.13 0.39 -2.53
N THR A 106 19.90 1.56 -1.94
CA THR A 106 18.90 2.54 -2.42
C THR A 106 19.49 3.80 -3.05
N TRP A 107 20.81 4.01 -2.98
CA TRP A 107 21.45 5.22 -3.51
C TRP A 107 21.45 5.30 -5.04
N SER A 108 21.54 4.18 -5.76
CA SER A 108 21.58 4.14 -7.24
C SER A 108 20.46 3.33 -7.90
N ASN A 109 20.23 2.08 -7.47
CA ASN A 109 19.50 1.09 -8.28
C ASN A 109 18.17 0.61 -7.68
N ALA A 110 17.27 1.51 -7.29
CA ALA A 110 15.96 1.15 -6.70
C ALA A 110 14.73 1.46 -7.60
N SER A 111 14.96 1.90 -8.84
CA SER A 111 13.90 2.38 -9.75
C SER A 111 12.87 1.30 -10.11
N SER A 112 13.31 0.07 -10.36
CA SER A 112 12.43 -1.06 -10.67
C SER A 112 11.45 -1.33 -9.53
N CYS A 113 11.94 -1.37 -8.28
CA CYS A 113 11.10 -1.56 -7.10
C CYS A 113 10.05 -0.45 -6.95
N TYR A 114 10.44 0.80 -7.19
CA TYR A 114 9.51 1.92 -7.14
C TYR A 114 8.42 1.86 -8.21
N ARG A 115 8.68 1.26 -9.38
CA ARG A 115 7.71 1.11 -10.46
C ARG A 115 6.81 -0.12 -10.30
N SER A 116 7.36 -1.27 -9.90
CA SER A 116 6.63 -2.55 -9.89
C SER A 116 5.98 -2.90 -8.55
N ASN A 117 6.51 -2.44 -7.42
CA ASN A 117 5.99 -2.80 -6.09
C ASN A 117 4.78 -1.94 -5.72
N LEU A 118 3.63 -2.19 -6.35
CA LEU A 118 2.42 -1.35 -6.25
C LEU A 118 1.35 -1.92 -5.32
N ILE A 119 1.37 -3.22 -5.02
CA ILE A 119 0.32 -3.94 -4.27
C ILE A 119 -0.16 -3.18 -3.03
N LEU A 120 0.76 -2.83 -2.12
CA LEU A 120 0.38 -2.13 -0.88
C LEU A 120 -0.07 -0.68 -1.11
N ARG A 121 0.46 -0.01 -2.14
CA ARG A 121 0.08 1.36 -2.50
C ARG A 121 -1.33 1.39 -3.08
N ASP A 122 -1.67 0.42 -3.93
CA ASP A 122 -3.00 0.31 -4.52
C ASP A 122 -4.05 -0.09 -3.49
N TYR A 123 -3.73 -1.04 -2.61
CA TYR A 123 -4.56 -1.38 -1.45
C TYR A 123 -4.86 -0.14 -0.60
N LYS A 124 -3.83 0.62 -0.23
CA LYS A 124 -3.99 1.86 0.56
C LYS A 124 -4.79 2.92 -0.19
N LYS A 125 -4.56 3.11 -1.49
CA LYS A 125 -5.33 4.05 -2.32
C LYS A 125 -6.83 3.72 -2.29
N LYS A 126 -7.20 2.43 -2.36
CA LYS A 126 -8.60 1.99 -2.21
C LYS A 126 -9.15 2.31 -0.82
N ASN A 127 -8.38 2.08 0.25
CA ASN A 127 -8.81 2.36 1.62
C ASN A 127 -8.89 3.84 1.96
N VAL A 128 -8.01 4.68 1.42
CA VAL A 128 -8.04 6.14 1.59
C VAL A 128 -9.41 6.70 1.17
N ARG A 129 -9.94 6.24 0.04
CA ARG A 129 -11.29 6.63 -0.42
C ARG A 129 -12.39 6.19 0.55
N LYS A 130 -12.26 5.00 1.15
CA LYS A 130 -13.21 4.50 2.17
C LYS A 130 -13.17 5.34 3.45
N ILE A 131 -11.97 5.73 3.92
CA ILE A 131 -11.77 6.44 5.19
C ILE A 131 -12.25 7.91 5.10
N PHE A 132 -11.86 8.61 4.03
CA PHE A 132 -12.14 10.03 3.84
C PHE A 132 -13.42 10.30 3.04
N GLY A 133 -14.02 9.27 2.41
CA GLY A 133 -15.26 9.39 1.65
C GLY A 133 -15.14 10.37 0.47
N LYS A 134 -16.15 11.21 0.30
CA LYS A 134 -16.20 12.24 -0.78
C LYS A 134 -15.30 13.45 -0.51
N TYR A 135 -14.69 13.56 0.67
CA TYR A 135 -13.91 14.74 1.07
C TYR A 135 -12.46 14.63 0.62
N GLY A 136 -11.91 15.69 0.00
CA GLY A 136 -10.46 15.87 -0.07
C GLY A 136 -9.75 15.45 -1.35
N GLY A 137 -10.41 14.90 -2.38
CA GLY A 137 -9.79 14.60 -3.69
C GLY A 137 -8.29 14.23 -3.67
N PRO A 138 -7.37 15.07 -4.24
CA PRO A 138 -5.92 14.85 -4.19
C PRO A 138 -5.31 14.91 -2.77
N GLU A 139 -5.91 15.69 -1.88
CA GLU A 139 -5.47 15.99 -0.51
C GLU A 139 -5.63 14.77 0.41
N GLN A 140 -6.51 13.82 0.06
CA GLN A 140 -6.67 12.56 0.79
C GLN A 140 -5.34 11.80 0.89
N LYS A 141 -4.53 11.81 -0.17
CA LYS A 141 -3.20 11.17 -0.18
C LYS A 141 -2.26 11.84 0.80
N ILE A 142 -2.26 13.17 0.85
CA ILE A 142 -1.45 13.97 1.77
C ILE A 142 -1.88 13.67 3.21
N CYS A 143 -3.19 13.69 3.49
CA CYS A 143 -3.74 13.38 4.80
C CYS A 143 -3.38 11.96 5.27
N PHE A 144 -3.51 10.98 4.39
CA PHE A 144 -3.10 9.61 4.70
C PHE A 144 -1.61 9.50 5.05
N LEU A 145 -0.74 10.17 4.30
CA LEU A 145 0.69 10.21 4.58
C LEU A 145 1.00 10.89 5.92
N CYS A 146 0.26 11.94 6.28
CA CYS A 146 0.40 12.62 7.56
C CYS A 146 0.00 11.73 8.73
N GLU A 147 -1.14 11.04 8.65
CA GLU A 147 -1.53 10.04 9.67
C GLU A 147 -0.46 8.98 9.84
N TYR A 148 0.05 8.47 8.72
CA TYR A 148 1.06 7.42 8.74
C TYR A 148 2.35 7.90 9.41
N ILE A 149 2.84 9.08 9.05
CA ILE A 149 4.05 9.66 9.65
C ILE A 149 3.84 9.95 11.13
N ASN A 150 2.71 10.58 11.49
CA ASN A 150 2.41 10.87 12.89
C ASN A 150 2.33 9.60 13.74
N TYR A 151 1.72 8.53 13.23
CA TYR A 151 1.70 7.24 13.92
C TYR A 151 3.06 6.58 14.00
N LEU A 152 3.86 6.63 12.93
CA LEU A 152 5.22 6.10 12.93
C LEU A 152 6.05 6.75 14.04
N TRP A 153 5.97 8.08 14.18
CA TRP A 153 6.63 8.83 15.24
C TRP A 153 6.09 8.50 16.62
N LYS A 154 4.78 8.32 16.77
CA LYS A 154 4.19 7.85 18.03
C LYS A 154 4.76 6.49 18.45
N SER A 155 4.92 5.57 17.51
CA SER A 155 5.32 4.18 17.80
C SER A 155 6.83 4.01 17.97
N GLN A 156 7.65 4.66 17.13
CA GLN A 156 9.11 4.47 17.13
C GLN A 156 9.86 5.55 17.91
N TRP A 157 9.38 6.79 17.88
CA TRP A 157 10.04 7.95 18.49
C TRP A 157 9.09 8.66 19.46
N PHE A 158 8.51 7.89 20.37
CA PHE A 158 7.44 8.37 21.26
C PHE A 158 7.82 9.62 22.06
N SER A 159 9.06 9.71 22.53
CA SER A 159 9.56 10.89 23.25
C SER A 159 9.51 12.17 22.42
N GLU A 160 9.88 12.07 21.13
CA GLU A 160 9.83 13.17 20.18
C GLU A 160 8.38 13.54 19.87
N TRP A 161 7.53 12.54 19.64
CA TRP A 161 6.10 12.73 19.42
C TRP A 161 5.43 13.43 20.62
N MET A 162 5.77 13.03 21.85
CA MET A 162 5.27 13.65 23.08
C MET A 162 5.79 15.07 23.26
N HIS A 163 7.05 15.34 22.89
CA HIS A 163 7.61 16.68 22.93
C HIS A 163 6.84 17.62 21.99
N SER A 164 6.65 17.23 20.72
CA SER A 164 5.86 18.01 19.77
C SER A 164 4.41 18.20 20.25
N ARG A 165 3.77 17.17 20.82
CA ARG A 165 2.43 17.27 21.39
C ARG A 165 2.34 18.31 22.52
N LYS A 166 3.30 18.32 23.44
CA LYS A 166 3.38 19.33 24.51
C LYS A 166 3.55 20.74 23.93
N TRP A 167 4.44 20.89 22.94
CA TRP A 167 4.68 22.16 22.27
C TRP A 167 3.42 22.70 21.56
N ILE A 168 2.67 21.84 20.86
CA ILE A 168 1.39 22.21 20.22
C ILE A 168 0.40 22.71 21.27
N LYS A 169 0.19 21.95 22.36
CA LYS A 169 -0.73 22.32 23.44
C LYS A 169 -0.36 23.67 24.07
N TYR A 170 0.92 23.88 24.35
CA TYR A 170 1.42 25.14 24.90
C TYR A 170 1.18 26.31 23.94
N THR A 171 1.46 26.12 22.64
CA THR A 171 1.27 27.15 21.61
C THR A 171 -0.20 27.55 21.48
N LEU A 172 -1.11 26.57 21.46
CA LEU A 172 -2.55 26.80 21.41
C LEU A 172 -3.07 27.56 22.64
N LYS A 173 -2.61 27.20 23.85
CA LYS A 173 -3.03 27.87 25.09
C LYS A 173 -2.48 29.30 25.21
N LYS A 174 -1.17 29.48 25.00
CA LYS A 174 -0.50 30.74 25.34
C LYS A 174 -0.70 31.83 24.31
N LYS A 175 -0.63 31.48 23.02
CA LYS A 175 -0.58 32.52 21.99
C LYS A 175 -1.97 33.04 21.59
N LYS A 176 -3.06 32.32 21.86
CA LYS A 176 -4.37 32.56 21.20
C LYS A 176 -4.24 32.71 19.67
N VAL A 177 -3.13 32.20 19.09
CA VAL A 177 -2.79 32.33 17.67
C VAL A 177 -3.34 31.11 16.97
N VAL A 178 -3.90 31.33 15.78
CA VAL A 178 -4.32 30.27 14.85
C VAL A 178 -3.12 29.37 14.57
N PHE A 179 -3.18 28.13 15.03
CA PHE A 179 -2.16 27.13 14.75
C PHE A 179 -2.24 26.68 13.28
N TYR A 180 -1.20 26.97 12.50
CA TYR A 180 -1.14 26.53 11.11
C TYR A 180 -0.59 25.10 11.03
N LEU A 181 -1.40 24.19 10.49
CA LEU A 181 -1.02 22.80 10.28
C LEU A 181 -0.59 22.59 8.82
N ASP A 182 0.72 22.49 8.60
CA ASP A 182 1.30 22.21 7.29
C ASP A 182 1.28 20.70 7.01
N LEU A 183 0.18 20.22 6.41
CA LEU A 183 0.07 18.81 6.03
C LEU A 183 1.01 18.46 4.86
N TYR A 184 1.39 19.41 4.02
CA TYR A 184 2.25 19.10 2.88
C TYR A 184 3.67 18.77 3.34
N ALA A 185 4.27 19.63 4.18
CA ALA A 185 5.55 19.39 4.83
C ALA A 185 5.51 18.12 5.69
N THR A 186 4.43 17.93 6.47
CA THR A 186 4.25 16.71 7.27
C THR A 186 4.24 15.45 6.40
N SER A 187 3.52 15.45 5.26
CA SER A 187 3.46 14.30 4.34
C SER A 187 4.81 13.96 3.69
N LYS A 188 5.69 14.95 3.58
CA LYS A 188 7.07 14.82 3.09
C LYS A 188 8.07 14.44 4.19
N GLY A 189 7.64 14.42 5.46
CA GLY A 189 8.50 14.16 6.61
C GLY A 189 9.39 15.34 6.99
N LEU A 190 9.06 16.56 6.55
CA LEU A 190 9.77 17.79 6.90
C LEU A 190 9.26 18.30 8.26
N LEU A 191 9.57 17.57 9.33
CA LEU A 191 9.05 17.82 10.66
C LEU A 191 9.91 18.81 11.43
N GLY A 192 9.26 19.76 12.11
CA GLY A 192 9.90 20.70 13.04
C GLY A 192 9.40 20.55 14.46
N ASN A 193 10.06 21.27 15.38
CA ASN A 193 9.78 21.26 16.82
C ASN A 193 9.92 19.86 17.43
N LEU A 194 10.93 19.13 16.96
CA LEU A 194 11.44 17.93 17.61
C LEU A 194 12.49 18.33 18.63
N ARG A 195 12.72 17.50 19.65
CA ARG A 195 13.73 17.74 20.69
C ARG A 195 15.13 17.83 20.07
N SER A 196 15.39 17.05 19.01
CA SER A 196 16.65 17.06 18.26
C SER A 196 16.91 18.36 17.50
N ASP A 197 15.88 19.09 17.08
CA ASP A 197 16.03 20.34 16.30
C ASP A 197 16.65 21.49 17.12
N ALA A 198 16.69 21.32 18.45
CA ALA A 198 17.38 22.24 19.34
C ALA A 198 18.89 22.28 19.08
N LYS A 199 19.50 21.22 18.52
CA LYS A 199 20.95 21.12 18.33
C LYS A 199 21.34 21.18 16.85
N GLY A 200 22.11 22.21 16.46
CA GLY A 200 22.92 22.23 15.23
C GLY A 200 22.21 22.38 13.87
N VAL A 201 20.88 22.54 13.82
CA VAL A 201 20.18 22.76 12.53
C VAL A 201 20.31 24.21 12.08
N THR A 202 20.84 24.44 10.87
CA THR A 202 20.99 25.79 10.29
C THR A 202 19.65 26.53 10.19
N LYS A 203 19.67 27.87 10.31
CA LYS A 203 18.46 28.71 10.18
C LYS A 203 17.67 28.42 8.89
N LYS A 204 18.38 28.20 7.77
CA LYS A 204 17.75 27.85 6.47
C LYS A 204 17.02 26.52 6.52
N LYS A 205 17.61 25.49 7.14
CA LYS A 205 16.97 24.17 7.28
C LYS A 205 15.79 24.22 8.24
N LYS A 206 15.86 24.96 9.35
CA LYS A 206 14.72 25.17 10.26
C LYS A 206 13.50 25.79 9.57
N LYS A 207 13.70 26.72 8.63
CA LYS A 207 12.59 27.30 7.83
C LYS A 207 11.86 26.28 6.95
N MET A 208 12.50 25.19 6.56
CA MET A 208 11.88 24.13 5.76
C MET A 208 11.16 23.07 6.60
N LEU A 209 11.42 23.03 7.91
CA LEU A 209 10.85 22.06 8.85
C LEU A 209 9.58 22.62 9.49
N THR A 210 8.51 22.69 8.70
CA THR A 210 7.20 23.27 9.11
C THR A 210 6.16 22.21 9.47
N GLY A 211 6.42 20.93 9.15
CA GLY A 211 5.52 19.82 9.46
C GLY A 211 5.47 19.52 10.95
N HIS A 212 4.39 18.89 11.39
CA HIS A 212 4.13 18.63 12.80
C HIS A 212 3.64 17.20 13.04
N VAL A 213 4.10 16.62 14.15
CA VAL A 213 3.59 15.39 14.76
C VAL A 213 3.08 15.68 16.17
N GLY A 214 2.49 14.70 16.84
CA GLY A 214 1.93 14.86 18.19
C GLY A 214 0.40 14.85 18.23
N PHE A 215 -0.26 14.58 17.10
CA PHE A 215 -1.73 14.52 17.00
C PHE A 215 -2.26 13.13 17.31
N ASP A 216 -3.50 13.04 17.77
CA ASP A 216 -4.17 11.75 17.92
C ASP A 216 -4.55 11.17 16.54
N GLN A 217 -4.69 9.84 16.45
CA GLN A 217 -5.08 9.18 15.21
C GLN A 217 -6.43 9.71 14.71
N GLY A 218 -6.54 9.93 13.41
CA GLY A 218 -7.76 10.44 12.78
C GLY A 218 -7.86 11.97 12.74
N PHE A 219 -6.85 12.71 13.23
CA PHE A 219 -6.83 14.17 13.18
C PHE A 219 -6.99 14.70 11.75
N THR A 220 -6.49 14.00 10.74
CA THR A 220 -6.60 14.45 9.35
C THR A 220 -8.02 14.32 8.80
N LYS A 221 -8.78 13.33 9.29
CA LYS A 221 -10.20 13.17 8.94
C LYS A 221 -11.01 14.31 9.53
N ILE A 222 -10.73 14.70 10.78
CA ILE A 222 -11.33 15.85 11.44
C ILE A 222 -10.98 17.14 10.69
N TYR A 223 -9.70 17.33 10.35
CA TYR A 223 -9.23 18.47 9.57
C TYR A 223 -9.96 18.58 8.22
N LEU A 224 -10.05 17.49 7.45
CA LEU A 224 -10.73 17.50 6.16
C LEU A 224 -12.22 17.80 6.31
N LYS A 225 -12.91 17.20 7.28
CA LYS A 225 -14.32 17.50 7.55
C LYS A 225 -14.52 18.97 7.88
N ALA A 226 -13.72 19.53 8.78
CA ALA A 226 -13.79 20.94 9.16
C ALA A 226 -13.52 21.86 7.96
N LYS A 227 -12.45 21.61 7.21
CA LYS A 227 -12.12 22.35 5.97
C LYS A 227 -13.24 22.28 4.94
N TYR A 228 -13.94 21.14 4.87
CA TYR A 228 -14.99 20.94 3.89
C TYR A 228 -16.36 21.47 4.34
N ALA A 229 -16.58 21.68 5.65
CA ALA A 229 -17.79 22.30 6.20
C ALA A 229 -17.86 23.81 5.93
N VAL A 230 -16.71 24.49 5.81
CA VAL A 230 -16.67 25.93 5.50
C VAL A 230 -16.98 26.20 4.03
N SER A 231 -17.57 27.37 3.74
CA SER A 231 -17.92 27.79 2.39
C SER A 231 -16.73 27.71 1.42
N LYS A 232 -17.00 27.46 0.14
CA LYS A 232 -15.97 27.29 -0.90
C LYS A 232 -15.01 28.48 -0.99
N LYS A 233 -15.51 29.70 -0.72
CA LYS A 233 -14.73 30.95 -0.71
C LYS A 233 -13.70 30.96 0.42
N VAL A 234 -14.05 30.46 1.60
CA VAL A 234 -13.13 30.32 2.74
C VAL A 234 -12.20 29.12 2.55
N ARG A 235 -12.69 28.02 1.96
CA ARG A 235 -11.86 26.85 1.67
C ARG A 235 -10.67 27.18 0.75
N ARG A 236 -10.86 28.05 -0.25
CA ARG A 236 -9.75 28.50 -1.12
C ARG A 236 -8.64 29.22 -0.34
N LYS A 237 -8.96 29.89 0.76
CA LYS A 237 -7.96 30.50 1.65
C LYS A 237 -7.27 29.49 2.57
N LEU A 238 -7.93 28.36 2.87
CA LEU A 238 -7.41 27.25 3.69
C LEU A 238 -6.65 26.19 2.86
N SER A 239 -6.26 26.49 1.62
CA SER A 239 -5.48 25.54 0.81
C SER A 239 -4.18 25.19 1.51
N LEU A 240 -3.78 23.92 1.41
CA LEU A 240 -2.50 23.42 1.90
C LEU A 240 -1.38 24.22 1.24
N ARG A 241 -0.67 25.03 2.02
CA ARG A 241 0.71 25.40 1.69
C ARG A 241 1.61 24.26 2.11
#